data_AF-A0A8K9X7H1-F1
#
_entry.id   AF-A0A8K9X7H1-F1
#
_cell.length_a   1.000
_cell.length_b   1.000
_cell.length_c   1.000
_cell.angle_alpha   90.00
_cell.angle_beta   90.00
_cell.angle_gamma   90.00
#
_symmetry.space_group_name_H-M   'P 1'
#
loop_
_entity.id
_entity.type
_entity.pdbx_description
1 polymer ?
#
loop_
_entity_poly.entity_id
_entity_poly.type
_entity_poly.pdbx_seq_one_letter_code
_entity_poly.pdbx_strand_id
1 'polypeptide(L)'
;MEQVRERERERERERERERERERERERIFIYLFQQQEFLFNLNKGVWIGLTDSVTEGNLIWVDGTPLTTPRYWHKPQPDNGAGRLDYGEEDCVEIRKDQRPLEAWNDLSCDSKIYWVCEKAV
;
A
#
# COMPACT_ATOMS: atom_id res chain seq x y z
N MET A 1 33.57 10.44 -35.59
CA MET A 1 32.98 9.08 -35.57
C MET A 1 33.02 8.46 -34.18
N GLU A 2 34.13 8.56 -33.44
CA GLU A 2 34.26 8.10 -32.03
C GLU A 2 33.12 8.63 -31.12
N GLN A 3 32.92 9.96 -31.11
CA GLN A 3 31.89 10.62 -30.29
C GLN A 3 30.46 10.19 -30.60
N VAL A 4 30.18 9.79 -31.85
CA VAL A 4 28.85 9.28 -32.24
C VAL A 4 28.65 7.89 -31.66
N ARG A 5 29.68 7.03 -31.73
CA ARG A 5 29.65 5.68 -31.16
C ARG A 5 29.55 5.70 -29.63
N GLU A 6 30.20 6.64 -28.97
CA GLU A 6 30.08 6.82 -27.52
C GLU A 6 28.66 7.22 -27.11
N ARG A 7 28.03 8.16 -27.82
CA ARG A 7 26.63 8.56 -27.58
C ARG A 7 25.64 7.42 -27.82
N GLU A 8 25.87 6.58 -28.83
CA GLU A 8 25.04 5.40 -29.09
C GLU A 8 25.14 4.37 -27.95
N ARG A 9 26.36 4.11 -27.45
CA ARG A 9 26.59 3.23 -26.29
C ARG A 9 25.94 3.74 -25.02
N GLU A 10 25.97 5.06 -24.79
CA GLU A 10 25.30 5.68 -23.63
C GLU A 10 23.77 5.50 -23.70
N ARG A 11 23.18 5.73 -24.88
CA ARG A 11 21.74 5.50 -25.11
C ARG A 11 21.33 4.05 -24.91
N GLU A 12 22.18 3.09 -25.30
CA GLU A 12 21.92 1.67 -25.08
C GLU A 12 21.93 1.33 -23.58
N ARG A 13 22.94 1.82 -22.84
CA ARG A 13 23.03 1.65 -21.38
C ARG A 13 21.83 2.26 -20.65
N GLU A 14 21.34 3.41 -21.10
CA GLU A 14 20.16 4.05 -20.50
C GLU A 14 18.90 3.20 -20.71
N ARG A 15 18.70 2.66 -21.91
CA ARG A 15 17.59 1.74 -22.21
C ARG A 15 17.65 0.45 -21.40
N GLU A 16 18.83 -0.10 -21.20
CA GLU A 16 19.01 -1.29 -20.35
C GLU A 16 18.62 -1.00 -18.89
N ARG A 17 19.06 0.14 -18.34
CA ARG A 17 18.69 0.58 -16.98
C ARG A 17 17.19 0.82 -16.84
N GLU A 18 16.55 1.39 -17.86
CA GLU A 18 15.11 1.60 -17.87
C GLU A 18 14.33 0.26 -17.85
N ARG A 19 14.75 -0.70 -18.68
CA ARG A 19 14.18 -2.06 -18.69
C ARG A 19 14.36 -2.79 -17.35
N GLU A 20 15.51 -2.61 -16.70
CA GLU A 20 15.75 -3.19 -15.37
C GLU A 20 14.79 -2.60 -14.32
N ARG A 21 14.64 -1.28 -14.31
CA ARG A 21 13.68 -0.58 -13.42
C ARG A 21 12.24 -1.01 -13.68
N GLU A 22 11.85 -1.21 -14.94
CA GLU A 22 10.51 -1.68 -15.29
C GLU A 22 10.24 -3.09 -14.76
N ARG A 23 11.19 -4.02 -14.93
CA ARG A 23 11.10 -5.38 -14.38
C ARG A 23 11.03 -5.38 -12.86
N GLU A 24 11.80 -4.51 -12.21
CA GLU A 24 11.76 -4.37 -10.75
C GLU A 24 10.39 -3.87 -10.28
N ARG A 25 9.85 -2.83 -10.95
CA ARG A 25 8.49 -2.33 -10.68
C ARG A 25 7.42 -3.39 -10.87
N GLU A 26 7.51 -4.17 -11.94
CA GLU A 26 6.57 -5.26 -12.23
C GLU A 26 6.62 -6.34 -11.15
N ARG A 27 7.82 -6.74 -10.71
CA ARG A 27 8.01 -7.69 -9.62
C ARG A 27 7.41 -7.18 -8.30
N ILE A 28 7.68 -5.92 -7.95
CA ILE A 28 7.10 -5.29 -6.76
C ILE A 28 5.57 -5.27 -6.86
N PHE A 29 5.03 -4.91 -8.02
CA PHE A 29 3.58 -4.89 -8.24
C PHE A 29 2.94 -6.27 -8.07
N ILE A 30 3.52 -7.32 -8.66
CA ILE A 30 3.04 -8.69 -8.51
C ILE A 30 3.08 -9.13 -7.04
N TYR A 31 4.18 -8.82 -6.34
CA TYR A 31 4.32 -9.15 -4.91
C TYR A 31 3.24 -8.45 -4.08
N LEU A 32 3.07 -7.14 -4.22
CA LEU A 32 2.05 -6.38 -3.49
C LEU A 32 0.64 -6.88 -3.77
N PHE A 33 0.33 -7.20 -5.03
CA PHE A 33 -0.96 -7.78 -5.42
C PHE A 33 -1.21 -9.12 -4.72
N GLN A 34 -0.22 -10.00 -4.71
CA GLN A 34 -0.33 -11.31 -4.05
C GLN A 34 -0.49 -11.18 -2.53
N GLN A 35 0.20 -10.23 -1.89
CA GLN A 35 0.03 -9.96 -0.46
C GLN A 35 -1.38 -9.47 -0.15
N GLN A 36 -1.90 -8.52 -0.93
CA GLN A 36 -3.26 -8.01 -0.75
C GLN A 36 -4.30 -9.13 -0.91
N GLU A 37 -4.18 -9.94 -1.95
CA GLU A 37 -5.06 -11.11 -2.17
C GLU A 37 -4.95 -12.13 -1.03
N PHE A 38 -3.73 -12.44 -0.58
CA PHE A 38 -3.53 -13.38 0.53
C PHE A 38 -4.20 -12.90 1.81
N LEU A 39 -3.99 -11.64 2.19
CA LEU A 39 -4.59 -11.05 3.38
C LEU A 39 -6.11 -11.01 3.30
N PHE A 40 -6.67 -10.62 2.15
CA PHE A 40 -8.11 -10.63 1.94
C PHE A 40 -8.72 -12.03 2.07
N ASN A 41 -8.03 -13.04 1.52
CA ASN A 41 -8.49 -14.43 1.54
C ASN A 41 -8.40 -15.11 2.92
N LEU A 42 -7.86 -14.43 3.94
CA LEU A 42 -8.04 -14.84 5.34
C LEU A 42 -9.53 -14.83 5.76
N ASN A 43 -10.38 -14.11 5.02
CA ASN A 43 -11.82 -13.98 5.26
C ASN A 43 -12.15 -13.50 6.70
N LYS A 44 -11.32 -12.56 7.18
CA LYS A 44 -11.42 -11.89 8.47
C LYS A 44 -11.22 -10.39 8.24
N GLY A 45 -11.89 -9.56 9.04
CA GLY A 45 -11.49 -8.15 9.18
C GLY A 45 -10.17 -8.13 9.93
N VAL A 46 -9.12 -7.60 9.31
CA VAL A 46 -7.76 -7.61 9.85
C VAL A 46 -7.16 -6.23 9.81
N TRP A 47 -6.53 -5.82 10.91
CA TRP A 47 -5.64 -4.68 10.93
C TRP A 47 -4.42 -4.93 10.06
N ILE A 48 -4.08 -3.95 9.23
CA ILE A 48 -2.77 -3.84 8.59
C ILE A 48 -1.97 -2.73 9.26
N GLY A 49 -0.65 -2.72 9.04
CA GLY A 49 0.25 -1.78 9.70
C GLY A 49 0.18 -0.35 9.17
N LEU A 50 -0.92 0.12 8.59
CA LEU A 50 -1.05 1.47 8.01
C LEU A 50 -1.86 2.37 8.97
N THR A 51 -1.38 3.59 9.21
CA THR A 51 -1.96 4.54 10.18
C THR A 51 -1.59 5.97 9.86
N ASP A 52 -2.43 6.94 10.22
CA ASP A 52 -2.12 8.37 10.22
C ASP A 52 -2.19 9.01 11.63
N SER A 53 -2.22 8.18 12.68
CA SER A 53 -2.23 8.59 14.10
C SER A 53 -1.11 9.56 14.53
N VAL A 54 -0.03 9.67 13.75
CA VAL A 54 1.06 10.63 13.98
C VAL A 54 0.72 12.01 13.39
N THR A 55 0.07 12.06 12.24
CA THR A 55 -0.29 13.29 11.53
C THR A 55 -1.49 13.01 10.64
N GLU A 56 -2.65 13.53 11.03
CA GLU A 56 -3.93 13.38 10.33
C GLU A 56 -3.79 13.62 8.82
N GLY A 57 -4.33 12.69 8.02
CA GLY A 57 -4.26 12.75 6.56
C GLY A 57 -2.90 12.37 5.96
N ASN A 58 -1.91 12.01 6.77
CA ASN A 58 -0.61 11.51 6.33
C ASN A 58 -0.37 10.06 6.77
N LEU A 59 -0.84 9.13 5.95
CA LEU A 59 -0.72 7.69 6.15
C LEU A 59 0.72 7.18 6.05
N ILE A 60 1.16 6.50 7.09
CA ILE A 60 2.46 5.83 7.22
C ILE A 60 2.28 4.38 7.63
N TRP A 61 3.22 3.54 7.24
CA TRP A 61 3.34 2.19 7.79
C TRP A 61 3.98 2.26 9.18
N VAL A 62 3.68 1.29 10.04
CA VAL A 62 4.21 1.19 11.42
C VAL A 62 5.74 1.03 11.48
N ASP A 63 6.39 0.70 10.36
CA ASP A 63 7.85 0.71 10.23
C ASP A 63 8.44 2.10 9.90
N GLY A 64 7.58 3.12 9.77
CA GLY A 64 7.92 4.50 9.46
C GLY A 64 7.98 4.81 7.96
N THR A 65 7.72 3.84 7.08
CA THR A 65 7.72 4.10 5.63
C THR A 65 6.43 4.83 5.20
N PRO A 66 6.51 5.88 4.35
CA PRO A 66 5.33 6.60 3.89
C PRO A 66 4.53 5.78 2.87
N LEU A 67 3.21 5.93 2.86
CA LEU A 67 2.37 5.36 1.82
C LEU A 67 2.60 6.10 0.49
N THR A 68 3.39 5.50 -0.40
CA THR A 68 3.68 6.10 -1.72
C THR A 68 2.59 5.85 -2.75
N THR A 69 1.80 4.79 -2.56
CA THR A 69 0.86 4.30 -3.56
C THR A 69 -0.46 3.95 -2.89
N PRO A 70 -1.38 4.92 -2.70
CA PRO A 70 -2.68 4.68 -2.07
C PRO A 70 -3.55 3.84 -3.00
N ARG A 71 -3.61 2.54 -2.71
CA ARG A 71 -4.37 1.55 -3.48
C ARG A 71 -5.25 0.76 -2.54
N TYR A 72 -6.25 0.11 -3.10
CA TYR A 72 -7.14 -0.84 -2.41
C TYR A 72 -8.16 -0.25 -1.43
N TRP A 73 -8.25 1.08 -1.31
CA TRP A 73 -9.35 1.75 -0.62
C TRP A 73 -10.71 1.33 -1.18
N HIS A 74 -11.60 0.93 -0.27
CA HIS A 74 -13.02 0.88 -0.58
C HIS A 74 -13.51 2.31 -0.81
N LYS A 75 -14.37 2.58 -1.79
CA LYS A 75 -14.92 3.93 -1.95
C LYS A 75 -16.06 4.15 -0.95
N PRO A 76 -16.11 5.24 -0.16
CA PRO A 76 -15.33 6.49 -0.30
C PRO A 76 -14.11 6.67 0.64
N GLN A 77 -13.51 5.58 1.14
CA GLN A 77 -12.43 5.61 2.13
C GLN A 77 -11.09 6.19 1.63
N PRO A 78 -10.26 6.74 2.54
CA PRO A 78 -10.54 6.96 3.96
C PRO A 78 -11.52 8.13 4.21
N ASP A 79 -12.45 7.98 5.15
CA ASP A 79 -13.54 8.93 5.43
C ASP A 79 -13.62 9.44 6.87
N ASN A 80 -12.76 8.93 7.76
CA ASN A 80 -12.68 9.27 9.18
C ASN A 80 -14.07 9.32 9.85
N GLY A 81 -14.89 8.29 9.62
CA GLY A 81 -16.25 8.19 10.12
C GLY A 81 -17.16 9.34 9.66
N ALA A 82 -16.85 9.98 8.53
CA ALA A 82 -17.44 11.24 8.08
C ALA A 82 -17.36 12.40 9.11
N GLY A 83 -16.36 12.39 9.98
CA GLY A 83 -16.16 13.37 11.05
C GLY A 83 -17.21 13.30 12.16
N ARG A 84 -17.90 12.16 12.31
CA ARG A 84 -18.94 12.02 13.31
C ARG A 84 -18.38 11.65 14.68
N LEU A 85 -18.75 12.45 15.68
CA LEU A 85 -18.30 12.27 17.07
C LEU A 85 -18.60 10.89 17.68
N ASP A 86 -19.63 10.18 17.21
CA ASP A 86 -19.99 8.85 17.72
C ASP A 86 -19.08 7.72 17.20
N TYR A 87 -18.39 7.93 16.09
CA TYR A 87 -17.39 7.00 15.57
C TYR A 87 -15.98 7.30 16.11
N GLY A 88 -15.73 8.57 16.50
CA GLY A 88 -14.41 9.01 16.92
C GLY A 88 -13.46 9.15 15.72
N GLU A 89 -12.17 9.34 16.00
CA GLU A 89 -11.14 9.36 14.98
C GLU A 89 -10.81 7.94 14.51
N GLU A 90 -10.54 7.79 13.22
CA GLU A 90 -10.27 6.52 12.55
C GLU A 90 -8.82 6.41 12.05
N ASP A 91 -7.86 6.41 12.96
CA ASP A 91 -6.45 6.49 12.57
C ASP A 91 -5.80 5.15 12.12
N CYS A 92 -6.55 4.04 12.08
CA CYS A 92 -6.04 2.69 11.82
C CYS A 92 -6.70 2.06 10.60
N VAL A 93 -5.94 1.35 9.77
CA VAL A 93 -6.47 0.77 8.52
C VAL A 93 -6.69 -0.73 8.64
N GLU A 94 -7.90 -1.18 8.32
CA GLU A 94 -8.26 -2.58 8.18
C GLU A 94 -8.40 -3.01 6.71
N ILE A 95 -8.27 -4.32 6.47
CA ILE A 95 -8.81 -4.98 5.28
C ILE A 95 -10.16 -5.59 5.66
N ARG A 96 -11.22 -5.10 5.02
CA ARG A 96 -12.59 -5.58 5.19
C ARG A 96 -12.86 -6.86 4.42
N LYS A 97 -13.34 -7.89 5.12
CA LYS A 97 -13.72 -9.19 4.51
C LYS A 97 -14.99 -9.14 3.67
N ASP A 98 -15.83 -8.12 3.85
CA ASP A 98 -17.13 -7.97 3.17
C ASP A 98 -17.03 -7.15 1.86
N GLN A 99 -15.80 -6.90 1.39
CA GLN A 99 -15.51 -6.10 0.20
C GLN A 99 -14.89 -6.93 -0.93
N ARG A 100 -14.35 -6.27 -1.96
CA ARG A 100 -13.58 -6.93 -3.03
C ARG A 100 -12.10 -6.91 -2.68
N PRO A 101 -11.30 -7.93 -3.06
CA PRO A 101 -9.90 -8.04 -2.66
C PRO A 101 -9.06 -6.78 -2.89
N LEU A 102 -9.32 -6.07 -3.98
CA LEU A 102 -8.57 -4.88 -4.40
C LEU A 102 -9.28 -3.56 -4.07
N GLU A 103 -10.31 -3.58 -3.23
CA GLU A 103 -11.12 -2.43 -2.82
C GLU A 103 -11.67 -2.64 -1.40
N ALA A 104 -10.81 -3.08 -0.48
CA ALA A 104 -11.18 -3.53 0.86
C ALA A 104 -10.56 -2.71 2.00
N TRP A 105 -9.68 -1.75 1.74
CA TRP A 105 -9.10 -0.92 2.80
C TRP A 105 -10.14 0.05 3.34
N ASN A 106 -10.13 0.21 4.66
CA ASN A 106 -11.03 1.05 5.42
C ASN A 106 -10.26 1.57 6.63
N ASP A 107 -10.25 2.87 6.83
CA ASP A 107 -9.86 3.48 8.09
C ASP A 107 -10.97 3.22 9.11
N LEU A 108 -10.56 2.88 10.33
CA LEU A 108 -11.46 2.51 11.41
C LEU A 108 -10.84 2.94 12.74
N SER A 109 -11.69 3.29 13.71
CA SER A 109 -11.23 3.57 15.08
C SER A 109 -10.30 2.46 15.60
N CYS A 110 -9.08 2.83 15.98
CA CYS A 110 -8.03 1.93 16.47
C CYS A 110 -8.46 1.10 17.70
N ASP A 111 -9.46 1.56 18.44
CA ASP A 111 -9.99 0.84 19.60
C ASP A 111 -10.85 -0.39 19.22
N SER A 112 -11.22 -0.53 17.95
CA SER A 112 -12.01 -1.64 17.43
C SER A 112 -11.33 -2.99 17.66
N LYS A 113 -12.11 -3.96 18.14
CA LYS A 113 -11.61 -5.30 18.48
C LYS A 113 -11.74 -6.26 17.29
N ILE A 114 -10.83 -6.11 16.34
CA ILE A 114 -10.68 -7.02 15.18
C ILE A 114 -9.36 -7.79 15.24
N TYR A 115 -9.13 -8.68 14.28
CA TYR A 115 -7.88 -9.46 14.21
C TYR A 115 -6.72 -8.59 13.71
N TRP A 116 -5.49 -9.03 13.91
CA TRP A 116 -4.30 -8.37 13.37
C TRP A 116 -3.39 -9.38 12.70
N VAL A 117 -2.59 -8.91 11.75
CA VAL A 117 -1.53 -9.68 11.10
C VAL A 117 -0.17 -9.06 11.39
N CYS A 118 0.87 -9.90 11.43
CA CYS A 118 2.24 -9.44 11.55
C CYS A 118 3.04 -9.92 10.35
N GLU A 119 3.87 -9.04 9.79
CA GLU A 119 4.87 -9.40 8.80
C GLU A 119 6.18 -9.76 9.50
N LYS A 120 6.89 -10.76 8.95
CA LYS A 120 8.23 -11.13 9.39
C LYS A 120 9.11 -11.34 8.18
N ALA A 121 10.28 -10.67 8.15
CA ALA A 121 11.32 -10.97 7.19
C ALA A 121 11.81 -12.42 7.35
N VAL A 122 11.89 -13.14 6.23
CA VAL A 122 12.39 -14.53 6.16
C VAL A 122 13.89 -14.53 5.97
#